data_AF-A0A1E5P872-F1
#
_entry.id   AF-A0A1E5P872-F1
#
_cell.length_a   1.000
_cell.length_b   1.000
_cell.length_c   1.000
_cell.angle_alpha   90.00
_cell.angle_beta   90.00
_cell.angle_gamma   90.00
#
_symmetry.space_group_name_H-M   'P 1'
#
loop_
_entity.id
_entity.type
_entity.pdbx_description
1 polymer ?
#
loop_
_entity_poly.entity_id
_entity_poly.type
_entity_poly.pdbx_seq_one_letter_code
_entity_poly.pdbx_strand_id
1 'polypeptide(L)'
;MAFGADELRVLRRALAIALHPASLSDEDVQDCLRLAGSLDEAVREAERLRAFLLADLARYRDALPAAANGYLGLLQDALATGYQPVPDDLVALRGLRGTPAGAALLDRCRAIAEQSVRARLAGRSAAPLPRTRLLAIAGGRTPASGEPPRPKKPEPAREPLERPMRPTPKPSEVFPPRKRPVPPRERRAAG
;
A
#
# COMPACT_ATOMS: atom_id res chain seq x y z
N MET A 1 9.18 -16.01 2.26
CA MET A 1 10.04 -16.54 1.17
C MET A 1 11.39 -16.86 1.76
N ALA A 2 11.99 -17.98 1.39
CA ALA A 2 13.39 -18.28 1.69
C ALA A 2 14.19 -18.19 0.39
N PHE A 3 15.35 -17.53 0.42
CA PHE A 3 16.23 -17.46 -0.73
C PHE A 3 17.09 -18.72 -0.84
N GLY A 4 17.19 -19.27 -2.04
CA GLY A 4 18.15 -20.29 -2.43
C GLY A 4 19.55 -19.73 -2.64
N ALA A 5 20.51 -20.64 -2.84
CA ALA A 5 21.92 -20.27 -2.98
C ALA A 5 22.19 -19.33 -4.17
N ASP A 6 21.51 -19.56 -5.31
CA ASP A 6 21.73 -18.76 -6.52
C ASP A 6 21.13 -17.36 -6.40
N GLU A 7 19.94 -17.24 -5.82
CA GLU A 7 19.31 -15.95 -5.55
C GLU A 7 20.16 -15.12 -4.57
N LEU A 8 20.74 -15.75 -3.55
CA LEU A 8 21.67 -15.09 -2.63
C LEU A 8 22.95 -14.63 -3.31
N ARG A 9 23.48 -15.39 -4.28
CA ARG A 9 24.64 -14.97 -5.08
C ARG A 9 24.31 -13.74 -5.93
N VAL A 10 23.16 -13.76 -6.62
CA VAL A 10 22.69 -12.61 -7.41
C VAL A 10 22.47 -11.38 -6.52
N LEU A 11 21.83 -11.54 -5.36
CA LEU A 11 21.61 -10.45 -4.41
C LEU A 11 22.92 -9.88 -3.88
N ARG A 12 23.87 -10.74 -3.47
CA ARG A 12 25.18 -10.31 -2.98
C ARG A 12 25.94 -9.53 -4.05
N ARG A 13 25.91 -10.01 -5.30
CA ARG A 13 26.52 -9.32 -6.44
C ARG A 13 25.88 -7.95 -6.64
N ALA A 14 24.55 -7.89 -6.73
CA ALA A 14 23.80 -6.63 -6.89
C ALA A 14 24.12 -5.62 -5.78
N LEU A 15 24.21 -6.06 -4.53
CA LEU A 15 24.60 -5.22 -3.39
C LEU A 15 26.05 -4.73 -3.50
N ALA A 16 26.98 -5.58 -3.92
CA ALA A 16 28.38 -5.18 -4.11
C ALA A 16 28.49 -4.05 -5.15
N ILE A 17 27.71 -4.12 -6.23
CA ILE A 17 27.66 -3.09 -7.27
C ILE A 17 26.99 -1.81 -6.76
N ALA A 18 25.93 -1.93 -5.96
CA ALA A 18 25.28 -0.75 -5.37
C ALA A 18 26.23 0.02 -4.42
N LEU A 19 27.14 -0.70 -3.74
CA LEU A 19 28.17 -0.10 -2.88
C LEU A 19 29.38 0.41 -3.66
N HIS A 20 29.75 -0.28 -4.74
CA HIS A 20 30.88 0.04 -5.60
C HIS A 20 30.44 0.02 -7.07
N PRO A 21 29.93 1.16 -7.58
CA PRO A 21 29.37 1.23 -8.92
C PRO A 21 30.38 0.79 -9.99
N ALA A 22 30.04 -0.29 -10.68
CA ALA A 22 30.79 -0.84 -11.80
C ALA A 22 29.81 -1.15 -12.94
N SER A 23 30.31 -1.22 -14.17
CA SER A 23 29.51 -1.65 -15.32
C SER A 23 29.07 -3.10 -15.14
N LEU A 24 27.77 -3.35 -15.28
CA LEU A 24 27.20 -4.69 -15.26
C LEU A 24 27.17 -5.32 -16.65
N SER A 25 27.33 -6.64 -16.70
CA SER A 25 27.03 -7.40 -17.92
C SER A 25 25.52 -7.49 -18.13
N ASP A 26 25.08 -7.65 -19.37
CA ASP A 26 23.64 -7.82 -19.68
C ASP A 26 23.05 -9.03 -18.96
N GLU A 27 23.81 -10.12 -18.79
CA GLU A 27 23.39 -11.32 -18.06
C GLU A 27 23.15 -11.00 -16.57
N ASP A 28 24.05 -10.27 -15.92
CA ASP A 28 23.89 -9.87 -14.52
C ASP A 28 22.67 -8.97 -14.32
N VAL A 29 22.38 -8.08 -15.28
CA VAL A 29 21.18 -7.24 -15.27
C VAL A 29 19.93 -8.11 -15.39
N GLN A 30 19.90 -9.07 -16.31
CA GLN A 30 18.76 -9.99 -16.47
C GLN A 30 18.56 -10.87 -15.23
N ASP A 31 19.62 -11.33 -14.58
CA ASP A 31 19.53 -12.06 -13.31
C ASP A 31 18.87 -11.21 -12.21
N CYS A 32 19.29 -9.95 -12.10
CA CYS A 32 18.70 -9.03 -11.11
C CYS A 32 17.22 -8.77 -11.40
N LEU A 33 16.85 -8.59 -12.67
CA LEU A 33 15.45 -8.40 -13.08
C LEU A 33 14.60 -9.65 -12.82
N ARG A 34 15.13 -10.84 -13.08
CA ARG A 34 14.45 -12.10 -12.74
C ARG A 34 14.24 -12.23 -11.23
N LEU A 35 15.28 -11.97 -10.44
CA LEU A 35 15.18 -11.99 -8.98
C LEU A 35 14.16 -10.98 -8.45
N ALA A 36 14.15 -9.75 -8.99
CA ALA A 36 13.18 -8.73 -8.64
C ALA A 36 11.74 -9.18 -8.97
N GLY A 37 11.52 -9.76 -10.15
CA GLY A 37 10.22 -10.32 -10.54
C GLY A 37 9.74 -11.44 -9.60
N SER A 38 10.64 -12.35 -9.20
CA SER A 38 10.32 -13.39 -8.21
C SER A 38 9.97 -12.81 -6.84
N LEU A 39 10.63 -11.73 -6.43
CA LEU A 39 10.33 -11.04 -5.17
C LEU A 39 8.99 -10.33 -5.21
N ASP A 40 8.69 -9.63 -6.31
CA ASP A 40 7.41 -8.95 -6.49
C ASP A 40 6.24 -9.96 -6.47
N GLU A 41 6.44 -11.14 -7.09
CA GLU A 41 5.46 -12.23 -7.01
C GLU A 41 5.27 -12.74 -5.58
N ALA A 42 6.37 -12.99 -4.87
CA ALA A 42 6.30 -13.46 -3.49
C ALA A 42 5.64 -12.44 -2.56
N VAL A 43 5.88 -11.14 -2.78
CA VAL A 43 5.21 -10.05 -2.04
C VAL A 43 3.72 -10.05 -2.32
N ARG A 44 3.32 -10.14 -3.61
CA ARG A 44 1.90 -10.17 -3.99
C ARG A 44 1.16 -11.37 -3.40
N GLU A 45 1.78 -12.55 -3.43
CA GLU A 45 1.16 -13.73 -2.84
C GLU A 45 1.10 -13.63 -1.31
N ALA A 46 2.13 -13.06 -0.67
CA ALA A 46 2.09 -12.80 0.77
C ALA A 46 0.97 -11.82 1.15
N GLU A 47 0.74 -10.78 0.35
CA GLU A 47 -0.40 -9.86 0.53
C GLU A 47 -1.74 -10.58 0.35
N ARG A 48 -1.86 -11.46 -0.65
CA ARG A 48 -3.07 -12.27 -0.86
C ARG A 48 -3.36 -13.19 0.32
N LEU A 49 -2.35 -13.91 0.82
CA LEU A 49 -2.49 -14.76 2.00
C LEU A 49 -2.84 -13.94 3.25
N ARG A 50 -2.24 -12.76 3.41
CA ARG A 50 -2.57 -11.85 4.51
C ARG A 50 -4.01 -11.36 4.42
N ALA A 51 -4.49 -10.98 3.24
CA ALA A 51 -5.87 -10.57 3.05
C ALA A 51 -6.85 -11.68 3.41
N PHE A 52 -6.56 -12.92 3.01
CA PHE A 52 -7.35 -14.10 3.39
C PHE A 52 -7.38 -14.30 4.92
N LEU A 53 -6.22 -14.26 5.58
CA LEU A 53 -6.12 -14.41 7.03
C LEU A 53 -6.92 -13.33 7.77
N LEU A 54 -6.87 -12.07 7.32
CA LEU A 54 -7.62 -10.97 7.93
C LEU A 54 -9.14 -11.14 7.76
N ALA A 55 -9.58 -11.63 6.59
CA ALA A 55 -10.98 -11.95 6.35
C ALA A 55 -11.45 -13.12 7.24
N ASP A 56 -10.60 -14.11 7.44
CA ASP A 56 -10.88 -15.22 8.35
C ASP A 56 -10.95 -14.75 9.80
N LEU A 57 -10.04 -13.89 10.26
CA LEU A 57 -10.11 -13.30 11.60
C LEU A 57 -11.44 -12.59 11.86
N ALA A 58 -11.92 -11.79 10.89
CA ALA A 58 -13.23 -11.16 10.99
C ALA A 58 -14.35 -12.19 11.09
N ARG A 59 -14.33 -13.24 10.25
CA ARG A 59 -15.32 -14.33 10.29
C ARG A 59 -15.34 -15.06 11.64
N TYR A 60 -14.17 -15.39 12.19
CA TYR A 60 -14.05 -16.04 13.50
C TYR A 60 -14.57 -15.13 14.62
N ARG A 61 -14.32 -13.82 14.52
CA ARG A 61 -14.80 -12.83 15.48
C ARG A 61 -16.32 -12.69 15.46
N ASP A 62 -16.92 -12.68 14.27
CA ASP A 62 -18.37 -12.60 14.10
C ASP A 62 -19.09 -13.87 14.62
N ALA A 63 -18.38 -14.99 14.68
CA ALA A 63 -18.87 -16.28 15.19
C ALA A 63 -18.64 -16.47 16.71
N LEU A 64 -18.22 -15.44 17.44
CA LEU A 64 -18.08 -15.52 18.89
C LEU A 64 -19.43 -15.60 19.61
N PRO A 65 -19.53 -16.35 20.74
CA PRO A 65 -18.44 -17.03 21.45
C PRO A 65 -18.10 -18.43 20.93
N ALA A 66 -18.90 -19.00 20.01
CA ALA A 66 -18.76 -20.39 19.56
C ALA A 66 -17.40 -20.67 18.92
N ALA A 67 -16.81 -19.69 18.23
CA ALA A 67 -15.54 -19.84 17.55
C ALA A 67 -14.31 -19.36 18.38
N ALA A 68 -14.45 -19.21 19.70
CA ALA A 68 -13.42 -18.61 20.57
C ALA A 68 -12.03 -19.24 20.42
N ASN A 69 -11.93 -20.58 20.45
CA ASN A 69 -10.63 -21.26 20.33
C ASN A 69 -9.95 -20.99 18.98
N GLY A 70 -10.74 -21.02 17.89
CA GLY A 70 -10.24 -20.73 16.54
C GLY A 70 -9.82 -19.27 16.39
N TYR A 71 -10.59 -18.33 16.94
CA TYR A 71 -10.25 -16.92 16.96
C TYR A 71 -8.93 -16.66 17.71
N LEU A 72 -8.77 -17.21 18.92
CA LEU A 72 -7.57 -16.99 19.74
C LEU A 72 -6.31 -17.58 19.08
N GLY A 73 -6.42 -18.79 18.52
CA GLY A 73 -5.31 -19.42 17.78
C GLY A 73 -4.90 -18.60 16.55
N LEU A 74 -5.88 -18.25 15.71
CA LEU A 74 -5.62 -17.46 14.50
C LEU A 74 -5.07 -16.08 14.83
N LEU A 75 -5.56 -15.43 15.89
CA LEU A 75 -5.04 -14.13 16.33
C LEU A 75 -3.59 -14.26 16.82
N GLN A 76 -3.25 -15.31 17.55
CA GLN A 76 -1.88 -15.55 17.99
C GLN A 76 -0.92 -15.69 16.80
N ASP A 77 -1.30 -16.45 15.77
CA ASP A 77 -0.51 -16.62 14.56
C ASP A 77 -0.38 -15.30 13.78
N ALA A 78 -1.47 -14.53 13.69
CA ALA A 78 -1.45 -13.21 13.08
C ALA A 78 -0.47 -12.27 13.80
N LEU A 79 -0.48 -12.25 15.14
CA LEU A 79 0.44 -11.43 15.93
C LEU A 79 1.91 -11.84 15.75
N ALA A 80 2.18 -13.13 15.56
CA ALA A 80 3.53 -13.62 15.27
C ALA A 80 4.08 -13.09 13.93
N THR A 81 3.20 -12.76 12.98
CA THR A 81 3.55 -12.17 11.68
C THR A 81 3.53 -10.62 11.67
N GLY A 82 3.37 -10.00 12.84
CA GLY A 82 3.36 -8.54 12.98
C GLY A 82 2.02 -7.87 12.67
N TYR A 83 0.91 -8.62 12.76
CA TYR A 83 -0.43 -8.02 12.74
C TYR A 83 -0.59 -6.98 13.86
N GLN A 84 -1.25 -5.87 13.55
CA GLN A 84 -1.59 -4.82 14.50
C GLN A 84 -3.06 -4.98 14.90
N PRO A 85 -3.36 -5.30 16.18
CA PRO A 85 -4.74 -5.51 16.64
C PRO A 85 -5.62 -4.29 16.36
N VAL A 86 -6.84 -4.53 15.86
CA VAL A 86 -7.83 -3.47 15.68
C VAL A 86 -8.71 -3.31 16.93
N PRO A 87 -9.44 -2.18 17.09
CA PRO A 87 -10.30 -1.97 18.26
C PRO A 87 -11.30 -3.10 18.52
N ASP A 88 -11.87 -3.66 17.45
CA ASP A 88 -12.79 -4.80 17.52
C ASP A 88 -12.14 -6.06 18.11
N ASP A 89 -10.84 -6.27 17.86
CA ASP A 89 -10.11 -7.39 18.45
C ASP A 89 -9.99 -7.22 19.97
N LEU A 90 -9.77 -5.99 20.43
CA LEU A 90 -9.76 -5.68 21.86
C LEU A 90 -11.15 -5.84 22.48
N VAL A 91 -12.23 -5.52 21.75
CA VAL A 91 -13.60 -5.76 22.20
C VAL A 91 -13.88 -7.25 22.32
N ALA A 92 -13.53 -8.04 21.30
CA ALA A 92 -13.68 -9.50 21.31
C ALA A 92 -12.90 -10.13 22.48
N LEU A 93 -11.63 -9.76 22.65
CA LEU A 93 -10.79 -10.26 23.74
C LEU A 93 -11.29 -9.85 25.13
N ARG A 94 -11.93 -8.68 25.28
CA ARG A 94 -12.61 -8.31 26.55
C ARG A 94 -13.73 -9.28 26.89
N GLY A 95 -14.50 -9.73 25.89
CA GLY A 95 -15.53 -10.76 26.06
C GLY A 95 -14.97 -12.14 26.40
N LEU A 96 -13.72 -12.43 26.02
CA LEU A 96 -13.04 -13.72 26.24
C LEU A 96 -12.12 -13.74 27.47
N ARG A 97 -12.12 -12.69 28.30
CA ARG A 97 -11.27 -12.55 29.51
C ARG A 97 -11.43 -13.67 30.54
N GLY A 98 -12.57 -14.37 30.53
CA GLY A 98 -12.81 -15.51 31.42
C GLY A 98 -11.88 -16.70 31.14
N THR A 99 -11.15 -16.69 30.01
CA THR A 99 -10.17 -17.71 29.66
C THR A 99 -8.74 -17.20 29.84
N PRO A 100 -7.80 -18.04 30.31
CA PRO A 100 -6.40 -17.62 30.50
C PRO A 100 -5.74 -17.20 29.19
N ALA A 101 -6.04 -17.89 28.08
CA ALA A 101 -5.54 -17.55 26.76
C ALA A 101 -6.07 -16.19 26.28
N GLY A 102 -7.37 -15.92 26.46
CA GLY A 102 -7.97 -14.64 26.10
C GLY A 102 -7.43 -13.47 26.91
N ALA A 103 -7.22 -13.66 28.22
CA ALA A 103 -6.60 -12.66 29.08
C ALA A 103 -5.14 -12.34 28.66
N ALA A 104 -4.32 -13.37 28.43
CA ALA A 104 -2.93 -13.21 28.01
C ALA A 104 -2.82 -12.50 26.64
N LEU A 105 -3.66 -12.88 25.67
CA LEU A 105 -3.69 -12.22 24.37
C LEU A 105 -4.17 -10.77 24.46
N LEU A 106 -5.12 -10.46 25.35
CA LEU A 106 -5.57 -9.09 25.57
C LEU A 106 -4.44 -8.18 26.06
N ASP A 107 -3.66 -8.65 27.03
CA ASP A 107 -2.55 -7.86 27.57
C ASP A 107 -1.44 -7.65 26.53
N ARG A 108 -1.14 -8.69 25.73
CA ARG A 108 -0.23 -8.57 24.59
C ARG A 108 -0.73 -7.56 23.55
N CYS A 109 -2.01 -7.65 23.15
CA CYS A 109 -2.59 -6.75 22.16
C CYS A 109 -2.61 -5.29 22.65
N ARG A 110 -2.86 -5.06 23.94
CA ARG A 110 -2.78 -3.72 24.56
C ARG A 110 -1.37 -3.15 24.49
N ALA A 111 -0.36 -3.93 24.85
CA ALA A 111 1.03 -3.49 24.77
C ALA A 111 1.43 -3.10 23.34
N ILE A 112 1.02 -3.89 22.34
CA ILE A 112 1.25 -3.58 20.92
C ILE A 112 0.52 -2.29 20.51
N ALA A 113 -0.76 -2.15 20.88
CA ALA A 113 -1.54 -0.95 20.58
C ALA A 113 -0.91 0.31 21.20
N GLU A 114 -0.48 0.25 22.47
CA GLU A 114 0.20 1.34 23.15
C GLU A 114 1.52 1.72 22.48
N GLN A 115 2.35 0.72 22.11
CA GLN A 115 3.58 0.95 21.36
C GLN A 115 3.29 1.64 20.01
N SER A 116 2.26 1.22 19.29
CA SER A 116 1.85 1.84 18.02
C SER A 116 1.43 3.30 18.20
N VAL A 117 0.73 3.63 19.29
CA VAL A 117 0.31 5.00 19.60
C VAL A 117 1.52 5.85 19.97
N ARG A 118 2.41 5.31 20.82
CA ARG A 118 3.65 5.98 21.23
C ARG A 118 4.54 6.29 20.03
N ALA A 119 4.71 5.34 19.11
CA ALA A 119 5.47 5.54 17.88
C ALA A 119 4.87 6.65 17.00
N ARG A 120 3.53 6.69 16.85
CA ARG A 120 2.83 7.75 16.12
C ARG A 120 2.99 9.13 16.77
N LEU A 121 2.95 9.20 18.09
CA LEU A 121 3.16 10.44 18.83
C LEU A 121 4.61 10.93 18.73
N ALA A 122 5.59 10.03 18.86
CA ALA A 122 7.00 10.37 18.69
C ALA A 122 7.30 10.88 17.26
N GLY A 123 6.74 10.22 16.24
CA GLY A 123 6.87 10.66 14.84
C GLY A 123 6.21 12.01 14.54
N ARG A 124 5.15 12.39 15.27
CA ARG A 124 4.55 13.73 15.19
C ARG A 124 5.33 14.81 15.93
N SER A 125 6.07 14.42 16.97
CA SER A 125 6.91 15.35 17.75
C SER A 125 8.21 15.71 17.02
N ALA A 126 8.62 14.93 16.02
CA ALA A 126 9.69 15.33 15.11
C ALA A 126 9.17 16.45 14.19
N ALA A 127 9.38 17.70 14.62
CA ALA A 127 9.18 18.87 13.77
C ALA A 127 9.90 18.63 12.43
N PRO A 128 9.28 18.97 11.28
CA PRO A 128 9.91 18.74 10.00
C PRO A 128 11.24 19.49 9.98
N LEU A 129 12.34 18.74 9.90
CA LEU A 129 13.65 19.29 9.59
C LEU A 129 13.47 20.21 8.37
N PRO A 130 14.04 21.43 8.37
CA PRO A 130 13.94 22.34 7.24
C PRO A 130 14.40 21.58 5.99
N ARG A 131 13.46 21.32 5.07
CA ARG A 131 13.73 20.60 3.83
C ARG A 131 14.82 21.40 3.11
N THR A 132 16.04 20.87 3.09
CA THR A 132 17.08 21.33 2.20
C THR A 132 16.49 21.24 0.79
N ARG A 133 16.22 22.40 0.18
CA ARG A 133 15.76 22.48 -1.20
C ARG A 133 16.81 21.75 -2.02
N LEU A 134 16.43 20.60 -2.59
CA LEU A 134 17.26 19.90 -3.56
C LEU A 134 17.51 20.89 -4.69
N LEU A 135 18.76 21.37 -4.80
CA LEU A 135 19.20 22.13 -5.94
C LEU A 135 19.04 21.20 -7.14
N ALA A 136 18.19 21.60 -8.08
CA ALA A 136 18.08 20.90 -9.34
C ALA A 136 19.48 20.80 -9.95
N ILE A 137 19.95 19.58 -10.19
CA ILE A 137 21.16 19.34 -10.96
C ILE A 137 20.85 19.86 -12.35
N ALA A 138 21.42 21.01 -12.69
CA ALA A 138 21.31 21.59 -14.02
C ALA A 138 21.89 20.60 -15.03
N GLY A 139 21.01 19.95 -15.78
CA GLY A 139 21.41 19.09 -16.90
C GLY A 139 22.24 19.91 -17.88
N GLY A 140 23.47 19.48 -18.11
CA GLY A 140 24.40 20.12 -19.04
C GLY A 140 23.85 20.13 -20.46
N ARG A 141 23.47 21.32 -20.92
CA ARG A 141 23.40 21.67 -22.34
C ARG A 141 23.99 23.07 -22.48
N THR A 142 25.15 23.14 -23.11
CA THR A 142 25.80 24.40 -23.51
C THR A 142 24.99 25.06 -24.63
N PRO A 143 24.51 26.31 -24.48
CA PRO A 143 24.22 27.16 -25.61
C PRO A 143 25.42 28.06 -25.89
N ALA A 144 25.81 28.10 -27.16
CA ALA A 144 26.79 29.04 -27.68
C ALA A 144 26.39 30.49 -27.37
N SER A 145 27.40 31.31 -27.04
CA SER A 145 27.53 32.74 -27.35
C SER A 145 26.23 33.53 -27.59
N GLY A 146 25.85 34.39 -26.64
CA GLY A 146 24.92 35.51 -26.90
C GLY A 146 24.32 36.11 -25.64
N GLU A 147 24.82 37.29 -25.26
CA GLU A 147 24.32 38.34 -24.34
C GLU A 147 23.27 38.06 -23.23
N PRO A 148 23.45 38.65 -22.03
CA PRO A 148 22.45 38.60 -20.96
C PRO A 148 21.22 39.48 -21.28
N PRO A 149 19.97 39.01 -21.09
CA PRO A 149 18.80 39.84 -21.31
C PRO A 149 18.64 40.87 -20.18
N ARG A 150 18.53 42.15 -20.55
CA ARG A 150 18.24 43.26 -19.63
C ARG A 150 16.83 43.14 -19.03
N PRO A 151 16.62 43.55 -17.76
CA PRO A 151 15.31 43.50 -17.12
C PRO A 151 14.36 44.54 -17.73
N LYS A 152 13.20 44.11 -18.22
CA LYS A 152 12.10 45.00 -18.65
C LYS A 152 11.31 45.47 -17.42
N LYS A 153 10.99 46.76 -17.38
CA LYS A 153 10.09 47.40 -16.40
C LYS A 153 8.68 46.80 -16.49
N PRO A 154 7.92 46.71 -15.38
CA PRO A 154 6.55 46.24 -15.40
C PRO A 154 5.59 47.31 -15.96
N GLU A 155 4.77 46.92 -16.95
CA GLU A 155 3.59 47.67 -17.41
C GLU A 155 2.40 47.45 -16.46
N PRO A 156 1.45 48.41 -16.39
CA PRO A 156 0.34 48.37 -15.45
C PRO A 156 -0.68 47.26 -15.80
N ALA A 157 -1.31 46.73 -14.75
CA ALA A 157 -2.25 45.63 -14.77
C ALA A 157 -3.42 45.87 -15.73
N ARG A 158 -3.66 44.91 -16.63
CA ARG A 158 -4.91 44.78 -17.38
C ARG A 158 -5.92 44.02 -16.52
N GLU A 159 -7.14 44.56 -16.45
CA GLU A 159 -8.28 43.98 -15.75
C GLU A 159 -8.65 42.58 -16.30
N PRO A 160 -9.25 41.69 -15.49
CA PRO A 160 -9.58 40.33 -15.92
C PRO A 160 -10.73 40.33 -16.92
N LEU A 161 -10.45 39.90 -18.15
CA LEU A 161 -11.48 39.54 -19.13
C LEU A 161 -12.22 38.28 -18.63
N GLU A 162 -13.55 38.39 -18.54
CA GLU A 162 -14.47 37.32 -18.20
C GLU A 162 -14.31 36.11 -19.14
N ARG A 163 -14.20 34.92 -18.57
CA ARG A 163 -14.20 33.66 -19.34
C ARG A 163 -15.64 33.32 -19.73
N PRO A 164 -15.92 32.97 -20.99
CA PRO A 164 -17.25 32.48 -21.36
C PRO A 164 -17.54 31.17 -20.62
N MET A 165 -18.67 31.13 -19.92
CA MET A 165 -19.22 29.94 -19.26
C MET A 165 -19.38 28.80 -20.26
N ARG A 166 -18.78 27.65 -19.96
CA ARG A 166 -19.10 26.40 -20.66
C ARG A 166 -20.51 25.95 -20.23
N PRO A 167 -21.39 25.56 -21.16
CA PRO A 167 -22.73 25.07 -20.81
C PRO A 167 -22.62 23.79 -19.98
N THR A 168 -23.36 23.73 -18.88
CA THR A 168 -23.53 22.51 -18.08
C THR A 168 -24.44 21.51 -18.83
N PRO A 169 -24.06 20.22 -18.93
CA PRO A 169 -24.89 19.22 -19.59
C PRO A 169 -26.13 18.91 -18.76
N LYS A 170 -27.27 18.65 -19.44
CA LYS A 170 -28.55 18.40 -18.79
C LYS A 170 -28.63 16.96 -18.22
N PRO A 171 -29.43 16.71 -17.17
CA PRO A 171 -29.47 15.43 -16.45
C PRO A 171 -29.88 14.19 -17.29
N SER A 172 -30.45 14.38 -18.48
CA SER A 172 -30.94 13.29 -19.34
C SER A 172 -29.85 12.58 -20.15
N GLU A 173 -28.60 13.06 -20.13
CA GLU A 173 -27.47 12.43 -20.83
C GLU A 173 -26.65 11.46 -19.95
N VAL A 174 -26.88 11.45 -18.63
CA VAL A 174 -26.10 10.63 -17.67
C VAL A 174 -26.82 9.30 -17.32
N PHE A 175 -28.07 9.12 -17.73
CA PHE A 175 -28.86 7.91 -17.41
C PHE A 175 -29.61 7.36 -18.64
N PRO A 176 -29.00 6.46 -19.43
CA PRO A 176 -29.75 5.71 -20.43
C PRO A 176 -30.80 4.80 -19.73
N PRO A 177 -32.04 4.73 -20.22
CA PRO A 177 -33.08 3.91 -19.61
C PRO A 177 -32.71 2.42 -19.68
N ARG A 178 -32.82 1.73 -18.53
CA ARG A 178 -32.56 0.29 -18.37
C ARG A 178 -33.41 -0.52 -19.35
N LYS A 179 -32.77 -1.21 -20.29
CA LYS A 179 -33.40 -2.31 -21.05
C LYS A 179 -33.75 -3.43 -20.07
N ARG A 180 -35.03 -3.81 -20.02
CA ARG A 180 -35.50 -4.96 -19.24
C ARG A 180 -34.89 -6.25 -19.84
N PRO A 181 -34.34 -7.17 -19.04
CA PRO A 181 -33.87 -8.45 -19.54
C PRO A 181 -35.04 -9.30 -20.04
N VAL A 182 -34.88 -9.90 -21.23
CA VAL A 182 -35.83 -10.87 -21.81
C VAL A 182 -35.64 -12.21 -21.09
N PRO A 183 -36.72 -12.88 -20.63
CA PRO A 183 -36.59 -14.17 -19.96
C PRO A 183 -36.09 -15.26 -20.93
N PRO A 184 -35.24 -16.20 -20.47
CA PRO A 184 -34.75 -17.29 -21.30
C PRO A 184 -35.90 -18.23 -21.70
N ARG A 185 -35.90 -18.69 -22.97
CA ARG A 185 -36.84 -19.70 -23.47
C ARG A 185 -36.54 -21.05 -22.83
N GLU A 186 -37.52 -21.60 -22.12
CA GLU A 186 -37.51 -22.99 -21.66
C GLU A 186 -37.36 -23.94 -22.87
N ARG A 187 -36.21 -24.61 -22.96
CA ARG A 187 -36.07 -25.78 -23.83
C ARG A 187 -36.71 -26.97 -23.12
N ARG A 188 -37.85 -27.38 -23.65
CA ARG A 188 -38.56 -28.60 -23.29
C ARG A 188 -37.63 -29.82 -23.40
N ALA A 189 -37.72 -30.69 -22.42
CA ALA A 189 -37.17 -32.03 -22.46
C ALA A 189 -37.78 -32.84 -23.61
N ALA A 190 -36.93 -33.54 -24.33
CA ALA A 190 -37.22 -34.71 -25.15
C ALA A 190 -35.95 -35.56 -25.02
N GLY A 191 -35.96 -36.85 -24.74
CA GLY A 191 -36.99 -37.87 -24.56
C GLY A 191 -36.22 -39.15 -24.26
#